data_AF-A0A0D6NLB3-F1
#
_entry.id   AF-A0A0D6NLB3-F1
#
_cell.length_a   1.000
_cell.length_b   1.000
_cell.length_c   1.000
_cell.angle_alpha   90.00
_cell.angle_beta   90.00
_cell.angle_gamma   90.00
#
_symmetry.space_group_name_H-M   'P 1'
#
loop_
_entity.id
_entity.type
_entity.pdbx_description
1 polymer ?
#
loop_
_entity_poly.entity_id
_entity_poly.type
_entity_poly.pdbx_seq_one_letter_code
_entity_poly.pdbx_strand_id
1 'polypeptide(L)'
;MAENHYAYAKALRDGVFDTDELPTSLAQEITNYERAVIGLSSAYNALDAHFTNEDGASDMLANIDELICGIVHEVTKLQEQNSESASCRAQSHTEYRRELAECV
;
A
#
# COMPACT_ATOMS: atom_id res chain seq x y z
N MET A 1 -21.06 -12.68 -3.28
CA MET A 1 -19.67 -12.73 -2.79
C MET A 1 -18.98 -11.55 -3.42
N ALA A 2 -18.53 -10.58 -2.61
CA ALA A 2 -17.98 -9.32 -3.08
C ALA A 2 -16.79 -9.58 -4.01
N GLU A 3 -16.89 -9.17 -5.27
CA GLU A 3 -15.72 -9.12 -6.15
C GLU A 3 -14.81 -8.02 -5.61
N ASN A 4 -13.81 -8.46 -4.86
CA ASN A 4 -12.79 -7.62 -4.25
C ASN A 4 -12.27 -6.58 -5.23
N HIS A 5 -12.20 -5.33 -4.78
CA HIS A 5 -11.49 -4.23 -5.44
C HIS A 5 -10.18 -4.75 -6.05
N TYR A 6 -10.15 -4.87 -7.37
CA TYR A 6 -9.12 -5.63 -8.08
C TYR A 6 -7.71 -5.12 -7.76
N ALA A 7 -7.57 -3.80 -7.58
CA ALA A 7 -6.32 -3.15 -7.19
C ALA A 7 -5.82 -3.62 -5.82
N TYR A 8 -6.66 -3.62 -4.79
CA TYR A 8 -6.27 -4.05 -3.45
C TYR A 8 -5.99 -5.56 -3.40
N ALA A 9 -6.85 -6.38 -4.01
CA ALA A 9 -6.62 -7.83 -4.05
C ALA A 9 -5.32 -8.19 -4.81
N LYS A 10 -4.99 -7.45 -5.86
CA LYS A 10 -3.71 -7.59 -6.56
C LYS A 10 -2.55 -7.17 -5.65
N ALA A 11 -2.63 -6.00 -5.03
CA ALA A 11 -1.60 -5.49 -4.13
C ALA A 11 -1.30 -6.42 -2.96
N LEU A 12 -2.32 -7.07 -2.38
CA LEU A 12 -2.15 -8.10 -1.36
C LEU A 12 -1.36 -9.32 -1.87
N ARG A 13 -1.65 -9.79 -3.09
CA ARG A 13 -0.90 -10.92 -3.69
C ARG A 13 0.54 -10.54 -4.01
N ASP A 14 0.76 -9.28 -4.35
CA ASP A 14 2.07 -8.74 -4.68
C ASP A 14 2.88 -8.37 -3.41
N GLY A 15 2.34 -8.57 -2.20
CA GLY A 15 3.01 -8.27 -0.93
C GLY A 15 3.17 -6.77 -0.63
N VAL A 16 2.42 -5.89 -1.31
CA VAL A 16 2.56 -4.43 -1.18
C VAL A 16 2.27 -3.94 0.25
N PHE A 17 1.40 -4.64 0.97
CA PHE A 17 1.03 -4.33 2.35
C PHE A 17 1.85 -5.12 3.39
N ASP A 18 2.85 -5.90 2.98
CA ASP A 18 3.69 -6.64 3.91
C ASP A 18 4.57 -5.68 4.71
N THR A 19 4.56 -5.83 6.04
CA THR A 19 5.23 -4.91 6.97
C THR A 19 6.34 -5.54 7.80
N ASP A 20 6.58 -6.84 7.64
CA ASP A 20 7.48 -7.64 8.50
C ASP A 20 8.93 -7.15 8.51
N GLU A 21 9.43 -6.65 7.37
CA GLU A 21 10.81 -6.19 7.21
C GLU A 21 10.95 -4.65 7.25
N LEU A 22 9.87 -3.93 7.56
CA LEU A 22 9.84 -2.47 7.49
C LEU A 22 10.24 -1.80 8.81
N PRO A 23 10.82 -0.59 8.75
CA PRO A 23 10.95 0.26 9.92
C PRO A 23 9.59 0.50 10.59
N THR A 24 9.52 0.47 11.92
CA THR A 24 8.26 0.53 12.69
C THR A 24 7.35 1.70 12.29
N SER A 25 7.90 2.88 12.02
CA SER A 25 7.12 4.05 11.60
C SER A 25 6.43 3.84 10.25
N LEU A 26 7.13 3.22 9.30
CA LEU A 26 6.61 2.92 7.97
C LEU A 26 5.60 1.76 8.02
N ALA A 27 5.91 0.70 8.78
CA ALA A 27 4.97 -0.39 9.03
C ALA A 27 3.64 0.11 9.60
N GLN A 28 3.69 1.03 10.57
CA GLN A 28 2.50 1.63 11.17
C GLN A 28 1.70 2.48 10.17
N GLU A 29 2.38 3.22 9.30
CA GLU A 29 1.75 4.00 8.25
C GLU A 29 1.05 3.11 7.22
N ILE A 30 1.71 2.08 6.71
CA ILE A 30 1.12 1.09 5.79
C ILE A 30 -0.07 0.38 6.44
N THR A 31 0.03 0.00 7.72
CA THR A 31 -1.09 -0.60 8.48
C THR A 31 -2.29 0.34 8.56
N ASN A 32 -2.07 1.65 8.70
CA ASN A 32 -3.16 2.63 8.75
C ASN A 32 -3.83 2.78 7.37
N TYR A 33 -3.06 2.79 6.30
CA TYR A 33 -3.58 2.77 4.93
C TYR A 33 -4.40 1.50 4.65
N GLU A 34 -3.92 0.32 5.07
CA GLU A 34 -4.65 -0.93 4.90
C GLU A 34 -6.01 -0.90 5.64
N ARG A 35 -6.03 -0.40 6.88
CA ARG A 35 -7.28 -0.21 7.63
C ARG A 35 -8.27 0.70 6.90
N ALA A 36 -7.77 1.77 6.26
CA ALA A 36 -8.61 2.66 5.47
C ALA A 36 -9.23 1.93 4.28
N VAL A 37 -8.45 1.10 3.56
CA VAL A 37 -8.97 0.26 2.47
C VAL A 37 -10.04 -0.71 2.96
N ILE A 38 -9.81 -1.42 4.06
CA ILE A 38 -10.81 -2.34 4.65
C ILE A 38 -12.11 -1.60 5.02
N GLY A 39 -11.99 -0.39 5.58
CA GLY A 39 -13.13 0.47 5.89
C GLY A 39 -13.91 0.88 4.64
N LEU A 40 -13.21 1.29 3.58
CA LEU A 40 -13.79 1.65 2.29
C LEU A 40 -14.49 0.45 1.63
N SER A 41 -13.88 -0.73 1.66
CA SER A 41 -14.50 -1.96 1.15
C SER A 41 -15.76 -2.36 1.91
N SER A 42 -15.77 -2.13 3.22
CA SER A 42 -16.97 -2.35 4.04
C SER A 42 -18.07 -1.37 3.67
N ALA A 43 -17.73 -0.09 3.45
CA ALA A 43 -18.66 0.93 3.01
C ALA A 43 -19.22 0.63 1.61
N TYR A 44 -18.39 0.18 0.67
CA TYR A 44 -18.80 -0.27 -0.66
C TYR A 44 -19.87 -1.34 -0.58
N ASN A 45 -19.60 -2.43 0.17
CA ASN A 45 -20.54 -3.54 0.32
C ASN A 45 -21.86 -3.12 0.96
N ALA A 46 -21.81 -2.22 1.95
CA ALA A 46 -23.01 -1.69 2.58
C ALA A 46 -23.83 -0.85 1.60
N LEU A 47 -23.18 0.01 0.81
CA LEU A 47 -23.82 0.85 -0.20
C LEU A 47 -24.46 0.01 -1.31
N ASP A 48 -23.71 -0.93 -1.88
CA ASP A 48 -24.18 -1.85 -2.93
C ASP A 48 -25.42 -2.63 -2.48
N ALA A 49 -25.46 -3.08 -1.22
CA ALA A 49 -26.61 -3.79 -0.67
C ALA A 49 -27.86 -2.92 -0.40
N HIS A 50 -27.70 -1.59 -0.27
CA HIS A 50 -28.75 -0.68 0.21
C HIS A 50 -29.28 0.30 -0.85
N PHE A 51 -28.62 0.43 -1.99
CA PHE A 51 -29.08 1.35 -3.02
C PHE A 51 -30.29 0.81 -3.81
N THR A 52 -31.36 1.60 -3.82
CA THR A 52 -32.54 1.43 -4.70
C THR A 52 -32.53 2.38 -5.91
N ASN A 53 -31.57 3.31 -5.98
CA ASN A 53 -31.37 4.23 -7.10
C ASN A 53 -29.99 3.96 -7.73
N GLU A 54 -29.99 3.42 -8.95
CA GLU A 54 -28.80 2.89 -9.63
C GLU A 54 -27.77 3.97 -9.97
N ASP A 55 -28.20 5.16 -10.40
CA ASP A 55 -27.27 6.21 -10.88
C ASP A 55 -26.44 6.81 -9.73
N GLY A 56 -27.10 7.14 -8.60
CA GLY A 56 -26.42 7.70 -7.43
C GLY A 56 -25.52 6.68 -6.71
N ALA A 57 -25.85 5.39 -6.84
CA ALA A 57 -25.03 4.30 -6.33
C ALA A 57 -23.74 4.18 -7.13
N SER A 58 -23.84 4.21 -8.46
CA SER A 58 -22.70 4.04 -9.37
C SER A 58 -21.61 5.08 -9.10
N ASP A 59 -21.96 6.36 -8.95
CA ASP A 59 -20.98 7.42 -8.68
C ASP A 59 -20.28 7.22 -7.33
N MET A 60 -21.02 6.83 -6.28
CA MET A 60 -20.42 6.61 -4.96
C MET A 60 -19.53 5.37 -4.93
N LEU A 61 -19.94 4.29 -5.59
CA LEU A 61 -19.13 3.08 -5.70
C LEU A 61 -17.85 3.35 -6.50
N ALA A 62 -17.93 4.09 -7.60
CA ALA A 62 -16.77 4.52 -8.39
C ALA A 62 -15.81 5.39 -7.57
N ASN A 63 -16.33 6.34 -6.79
CA ASN A 63 -15.51 7.17 -5.90
C ASN A 63 -14.77 6.32 -4.86
N ILE A 64 -15.41 5.29 -4.30
CA ILE A 64 -14.76 4.39 -3.34
C ILE A 64 -13.65 3.58 -4.02
N ASP A 65 -13.89 3.07 -5.23
CA ASP A 65 -12.89 2.36 -6.02
C ASP A 65 -11.66 3.24 -6.33
N GLU A 66 -11.88 4.50 -6.70
CA GLU A 66 -10.81 5.47 -6.94
C GLU A 66 -9.97 5.72 -5.67
N LEU A 67 -10.62 5.88 -4.51
CA LEU A 67 -9.93 6.06 -3.24
C LEU A 67 -9.08 4.85 -2.87
N ILE A 68 -9.60 3.64 -3.05
CA ILE A 68 -8.84 2.40 -2.81
C ILE A 68 -7.64 2.31 -3.75
N CYS A 69 -7.82 2.62 -5.04
CA CYS A 69 -6.71 2.66 -6.00
C CYS A 69 -5.65 3.70 -5.60
N GLY A 70 -6.07 4.88 -5.16
CA GLY A 70 -5.18 5.93 -4.66
C GLY A 70 -4.34 5.47 -3.47
N ILE A 71 -4.97 4.80 -2.49
CA ILE A 71 -4.25 4.27 -1.33
C ILE A 71 -3.24 3.19 -1.75
N VAL A 72 -3.63 2.25 -2.61
CA VAL A 72 -2.73 1.21 -3.13
C VAL A 72 -1.50 1.83 -3.82
N HIS A 73 -1.72 2.89 -4.60
CA HIS A 73 -0.65 3.61 -5.30
C HIS A 73 0.33 4.28 -4.33
N GLU A 74 -0.17 4.94 -3.29
CA GLU A 74 0.69 5.58 -2.29
C GLU A 74 1.48 4.55 -1.46
N VAL A 75 0.87 3.43 -1.07
CA VAL A 75 1.59 2.35 -0.37
C VAL A 75 2.68 1.75 -1.26
N THR A 76 2.40 1.56 -2.56
CA THR A 76 3.40 1.07 -3.52
C THR A 76 4.60 2.01 -3.60
N LYS A 77 4.39 3.32 -3.70
CA LYS A 77 5.48 4.31 -3.70
C LYS A 77 6.29 4.28 -2.41
N LEU A 78 5.63 4.16 -1.26
CA LEU A 78 6.30 4.09 0.04
C LEU A 78 7.23 2.87 0.12
N GLN A 79 6.81 1.71 -0.41
CA GLN A 79 7.62 0.50 -0.49
C GLN A 79 8.82 0.68 -1.45
N GLU A 80 8.61 1.28 -2.61
CA GLU A 80 9.67 1.58 -3.59
C GLU A 80 10.73 2.51 -2.98
N GLN A 81 10.30 3.60 -2.34
CA GLN A 81 11.19 4.57 -1.67
C GLN A 81 12.00 3.93 -0.54
N ASN A 82 11.39 3.03 0.24
CA ASN A 82 12.09 2.30 1.29
C ASN A 82 13.15 1.36 0.70
N SER A 83 12.83 0.67 -0.40
CA SER A 83 13.75 -0.23 -1.10
C SER A 83 14.95 0.52 -1.69
N GLU A 84 14.72 1.66 -2.33
CA GLU A 84 15.78 2.53 -2.85
C GLU A 84 16.68 3.05 -1.72
N SER A 85 16.07 3.51 -0.62
CA SER A 85 16.81 3.99 0.56
C SER A 85 17.67 2.91 1.18
N ALA A 86 17.15 1.68 1.28
CA ALA A 86 17.89 0.53 1.78
C ALA A 86 19.08 0.18 0.88
N SER A 87 18.89 0.19 -0.44
CA SER A 87 19.93 -0.04 -1.44
C SER A 87 21.06 1.00 -1.35
N CYS A 88 20.74 2.29 -1.29
CA CYS A 88 21.74 3.35 -1.15
C CYS A 88 22.54 3.22 0.17
N ARG A 89 21.89 2.89 1.28
CA ARG A 89 22.57 2.66 2.57
C ARG A 89 23.50 1.46 2.51
N ALA A 90 23.08 0.37 1.86
CA ALA A 90 23.91 -0.82 1.70
C ALA A 90 25.17 -0.54 0.88
N GLN A 91 25.05 0.20 -0.23
CA GLN A 91 26.18 0.59 -1.08
C GLN A 91 27.20 1.45 -0.33
N SER A 92 26.74 2.49 0.36
CA SER A 92 27.61 3.36 1.17
C SER A 92 28.34 2.59 2.26
N HIS A 93 27.68 1.64 2.93
CA HIS A 93 28.32 0.80 3.95
C HIS A 93 29.38 -0.14 3.36
N THR A 94 29.15 -0.69 2.16
CA THR A 94 30.17 -1.51 1.47
C THR A 94 31.38 -0.71 1.02
N GLU A 95 31.19 0.51 0.55
CA GLU A 95 32.28 1.42 0.14
C GLU A 95 33.15 1.80 1.35
N TYR A 96 32.52 2.22 2.45
CA TYR A 96 33.25 2.58 3.68
C TYR A 96 34.10 1.42 4.23
N ARG A 97 33.58 0.18 4.18
CA ARG A 97 34.34 -1.00 4.62
C ARG A 97 35.51 -1.32 3.70
N ARG A 98 35.39 -1.04 2.41
CA ARG A 98 36.46 -1.21 1.43
C ARG A 98 37.58 -0.21 1.68
N GLU A 99 37.26 1.07 1.86
CA GLU A 99 38.24 2.12 2.16
C GLU A 99 39.02 1.82 3.46
N LEU A 100 38.33 1.35 4.50
CA LEU A 100 38.99 0.93 5.75
C LEU A 100 39.93 -0.26 5.57
N ALA A 101 39.60 -1.21 4.69
CA ALA A 101 40.44 -2.37 4.41
C ALA A 101 41.66 -2.01 3.54
N GLU A 102 41.56 -0.98 2.71
CA GLU A 102 42.66 -0.47 1.88
C GLU A 102 43.62 0.44 2.67
N CYS A 103 43.22 0.91 3.86
CA CYS A 103 44.02 1.75 4.76
C CYS A 103 44.84 0.96 5.83
N VAL A 104 44.86 -0.38 5.76
CA VAL A 104 45.64 -1.29 6.62
C VAL A 104 46.76 -1.94 5.80
#